data_AF-A0A7C7EIP5-F1
#
_entry.id   AF-A0A7C7EIP5-F1
#
_cell.length_a   1.000
_cell.length_b   1.000
_cell.length_c   1.000
_cell.angle_alpha   90.00
_cell.angle_beta   90.00
_cell.angle_gamma   90.00
#
_symmetry.space_group_name_H-M   'P 1'
#
loop_
_entity.id
_entity.type
_entity.pdbx_description
1 polymer ?
#
loop_
_entity_poly.entity_id
_entity_poly.type
_entity_poly.pdbx_seq_one_letter_code
_entity_poly.pdbx_strand_id
1 'polypeptide(L)'
;MDGDFKQVYGEYLRDESRQVGWAESIAFPRTEAEIISNLKEMSHKKIPVTSQGARTGLAASAVPYGGYIINLSKMNKVTGARYDEKEDRFFLTLQPGVLLSDLRKYIANKSFDVTGWDIESLHALKFMEKGKWFYSTDPTESSASMGGIASCNASGARSYKYGSARDHITGLRVVLADGDVLALKRGKCLASGDEFSLITEKGREIKGRLPKYKMPDVRKNTSGYYNKPGMDMIDLFIGSDGTLGIISEIEIELSKTSPVNWGITIFMPDEDKALDLVRALRQEIKAAGIDLNLNPSAVEFFSHKALKLLRDRQKTSAFSNIQELKDTYHTAIYVEIECSLDDEAWKEVEKLGDVINALGGDEGETWLAYNSVNLEKLHDFRHACPECVNLQIDKIKKSAPGITKLGTDMSVPDDKLKDVMIMYNEGIEENKLDGVIFGHIGNNHLHVNI
;
A
#
# COMPACT_ATOMS: atom_id res chain seq x y z
N MET A 1 -16.47 -3.40 -36.19
CA MET A 1 -16.75 -2.46 -35.09
C MET A 1 -15.57 -2.38 -34.10
N ASP A 2 -14.67 -3.37 -34.05
CA ASP A 2 -13.47 -3.35 -33.18
C ASP A 2 -12.47 -2.19 -33.38
N GLY A 3 -12.43 -1.57 -34.56
CA GLY A 3 -11.48 -0.50 -34.86
C GLY A 3 -11.72 0.80 -34.08
N ASP A 4 -12.98 1.13 -33.79
CA ASP A 4 -13.38 2.42 -33.21
C ASP A 4 -13.19 2.44 -31.68
N PHE A 5 -13.60 1.37 -30.99
CA PHE A 5 -13.42 1.25 -29.54
C PHE A 5 -11.94 1.31 -29.15
N LYS A 6 -11.08 0.53 -29.83
CA LYS A 6 -9.65 0.51 -29.51
C LYS A 6 -8.95 1.84 -29.82
N GLN A 7 -9.44 2.58 -30.81
CA GLN A 7 -8.92 3.90 -31.15
C GLN A 7 -9.23 4.94 -30.07
N VAL A 8 -10.42 4.88 -29.45
CA VAL A 8 -10.86 5.87 -28.45
C VAL A 8 -10.54 5.44 -27.01
N TYR A 9 -10.66 4.14 -26.70
CA TYR A 9 -10.59 3.58 -25.35
C TYR A 9 -9.47 2.55 -25.17
N GLY A 10 -8.53 2.45 -26.12
CA GLY A 10 -7.46 1.46 -26.09
C GLY A 10 -6.62 1.46 -24.80
N GLU A 11 -6.50 2.62 -24.15
CA GLU A 11 -5.86 2.70 -22.83
C GLU A 11 -6.56 1.82 -21.80
N TYR A 12 -7.90 1.81 -21.75
CA TYR A 12 -8.67 1.06 -20.75
C TYR A 12 -8.62 -0.46 -20.94
N LEU A 13 -7.90 -0.95 -21.96
CA LEU A 13 -7.63 -2.36 -22.17
C LEU A 13 -6.37 -2.85 -21.44
N ARG A 14 -5.63 -1.97 -20.75
CA ARG A 14 -4.39 -2.29 -20.04
C ARG A 14 -4.32 -1.65 -18.65
N ASP A 15 -3.47 -2.22 -17.82
CA ASP A 15 -2.99 -1.68 -16.54
C ASP A 15 -1.46 -1.88 -16.42
N GLU A 16 -0.88 -1.59 -15.26
CA GLU A 16 0.56 -1.68 -15.01
C GLU A 16 1.10 -3.12 -14.94
N SER A 17 0.25 -4.14 -15.03
CA SER A 17 0.68 -5.55 -15.15
C SER A 17 1.32 -5.89 -16.51
N ARG A 18 1.25 -4.96 -17.47
CA ARG A 18 1.64 -5.14 -18.89
C ARG A 18 0.75 -6.10 -19.69
N GLN A 19 -0.32 -6.61 -19.10
CA GLN A 19 -1.34 -7.35 -19.84
C GLN A 19 -2.21 -6.38 -20.65
N VAL A 20 -2.67 -6.84 -21.81
CA VAL A 20 -3.62 -6.12 -22.66
C VAL A 20 -4.77 -7.06 -22.98
N GLY A 21 -5.96 -6.62 -22.60
CA GLY A 21 -7.21 -7.34 -22.79
C GLY A 21 -8.02 -6.80 -23.95
N TRP A 22 -9.33 -7.05 -23.90
CA TRP A 22 -10.29 -6.57 -24.88
C TRP A 22 -11.67 -6.36 -24.21
N ALA A 23 -12.48 -5.49 -24.79
CA ALA A 23 -13.85 -5.20 -24.34
C ALA A 23 -14.66 -4.58 -25.50
N GLU A 24 -15.97 -4.73 -25.44
CA GLU A 24 -16.91 -4.23 -26.46
C GLU A 24 -17.45 -2.85 -26.11
N SER A 25 -17.48 -2.50 -24.82
CA SER A 25 -18.04 -1.22 -24.36
C SER A 25 -17.54 -0.81 -22.98
N ILE A 26 -17.70 0.47 -22.66
CA ILE A 26 -17.26 1.10 -21.41
C ILE A 26 -18.26 2.17 -20.96
N ALA A 27 -18.46 2.30 -19.65
CA ALA A 27 -19.09 3.46 -19.01
C ALA A 27 -18.18 4.14 -18.00
N PHE A 28 -18.53 5.41 -17.74
CA PHE A 28 -17.92 6.25 -16.71
C PHE A 28 -19.01 6.79 -15.77
N PRO A 29 -19.55 5.95 -14.86
CA PRO A 29 -20.60 6.39 -13.94
C PRO A 29 -20.17 7.57 -13.07
N ARG A 30 -21.12 8.43 -12.73
CA ARG A 30 -20.96 9.56 -11.81
C ARG A 30 -21.71 9.36 -10.50
N THR A 31 -22.61 8.38 -10.45
CA THR A 31 -23.47 8.09 -9.31
C THR A 31 -23.61 6.58 -9.10
N GLU A 32 -23.95 6.17 -7.88
CA GLU A 32 -24.28 4.77 -7.57
C GLU A 32 -25.47 4.25 -8.40
N ALA A 33 -26.47 5.11 -8.65
CA ALA A 33 -27.63 4.77 -9.47
C ALA A 33 -27.23 4.38 -10.92
N GLU A 34 -26.23 5.05 -11.48
CA GLU A 34 -25.68 4.69 -12.79
C GLU A 34 -24.96 3.34 -12.74
N ILE A 35 -24.18 3.03 -11.69
CA ILE A 35 -23.59 1.68 -11.50
C ILE A 35 -24.69 0.62 -11.47
N ILE A 36 -25.73 0.83 -10.64
CA ILE A 36 -26.87 -0.09 -10.50
C ILE A 36 -27.54 -0.34 -11.85
N SER A 37 -27.78 0.72 -12.64
CA SER A 37 -28.40 0.60 -13.97
C SER A 37 -27.55 -0.24 -14.92
N ASN A 38 -26.25 0.03 -14.98
CA ASN A 38 -25.33 -0.72 -15.84
C ASN A 38 -25.23 -2.20 -15.44
N LEU A 39 -25.07 -2.49 -14.14
CA LEU A 39 -24.97 -3.88 -13.66
C LEU A 39 -26.24 -4.68 -13.91
N LYS A 40 -27.43 -4.09 -13.71
CA LYS A 40 -28.71 -4.75 -14.05
C LYS A 40 -28.79 -5.10 -15.53
N GLU A 41 -28.42 -4.16 -16.40
CA GLU A 41 -28.45 -4.38 -17.84
C GLU A 41 -27.47 -5.48 -18.27
N MET A 42 -26.22 -5.42 -17.77
CA MET A 42 -25.20 -6.41 -18.10
C MET A 42 -25.54 -7.79 -17.52
N SER A 43 -26.08 -7.85 -16.31
CA SER A 43 -26.57 -9.09 -15.70
C SER A 43 -27.71 -9.70 -16.52
N HIS A 44 -28.67 -8.90 -17.00
CA HIS A 44 -29.76 -9.38 -17.86
C HIS A 44 -29.22 -9.93 -19.20
N LYS A 45 -28.22 -9.25 -19.78
CA LYS A 45 -27.57 -9.66 -21.04
C LYS A 45 -26.52 -10.77 -20.85
N LYS A 46 -26.18 -11.14 -19.62
CA LYS A 46 -25.09 -12.06 -19.26
C LYS A 46 -23.73 -11.63 -19.84
N ILE A 47 -23.48 -10.32 -19.86
CA ILE A 47 -22.22 -9.75 -20.30
C ILE A 47 -21.29 -9.62 -19.09
N PRO A 48 -20.04 -10.12 -19.14
CA PRO A 48 -19.10 -9.97 -18.05
C PRO A 48 -18.72 -8.50 -17.86
N VAL A 49 -18.47 -8.11 -16.61
CA VAL A 49 -18.14 -6.73 -16.25
C VAL A 49 -16.77 -6.68 -15.59
N THR A 50 -15.91 -5.76 -16.03
CA THR A 50 -14.64 -5.43 -15.37
C THR A 50 -14.74 -4.05 -14.75
N SER A 51 -14.62 -3.95 -13.43
CA SER A 51 -14.55 -2.67 -12.72
C SER A 51 -13.15 -2.10 -12.76
N GLN A 52 -13.02 -0.79 -12.96
CA GLN A 52 -11.73 -0.10 -13.02
C GLN A 52 -11.72 1.16 -12.16
N GLY A 53 -10.61 1.33 -11.44
CA GLY A 53 -10.19 2.61 -10.86
C GLY A 53 -9.20 3.33 -11.78
N ALA A 54 -8.05 3.69 -11.23
CA ALA A 54 -6.95 4.33 -11.97
C ALA A 54 -6.14 3.38 -12.88
N ARG A 55 -6.30 2.06 -12.73
CA ARG A 55 -5.58 1.00 -13.48
C ARG A 55 -4.07 0.96 -13.21
N THR A 56 -3.70 1.19 -11.95
CA THR A 56 -2.31 1.14 -11.47
C THR A 56 -1.90 -0.22 -10.89
N GLY A 57 -2.79 -1.22 -10.98
CA GLY A 57 -2.55 -2.56 -10.44
C GLY A 57 -1.54 -3.36 -11.27
N LEU A 58 -0.82 -4.26 -10.60
CA LEU A 58 0.24 -5.08 -11.21
C LEU A 58 -0.18 -6.54 -11.49
N ALA A 59 -1.39 -6.92 -11.07
CA ALA A 59 -1.90 -8.29 -11.18
C ALA A 59 -2.98 -8.48 -12.27
N ALA A 60 -3.14 -7.51 -13.17
CA ALA A 60 -4.11 -7.52 -14.25
C ALA A 60 -5.59 -7.48 -13.82
N SER A 61 -5.89 -7.17 -12.55
CA SER A 61 -7.26 -7.13 -12.02
C SER A 61 -8.13 -6.06 -12.71
N ALA A 62 -7.51 -5.04 -13.32
CA ALA A 62 -8.21 -4.02 -14.08
C ALA A 62 -8.26 -4.32 -15.59
N VAL A 63 -7.67 -5.42 -16.06
CA VAL A 63 -7.62 -5.78 -17.49
C VAL A 63 -8.86 -6.58 -17.88
N PRO A 64 -9.67 -6.10 -18.83
CA PRO A 64 -10.89 -6.80 -19.24
C PRO A 64 -10.59 -7.98 -20.16
N TYR A 65 -11.30 -9.10 -19.96
CA TYR A 65 -11.27 -10.27 -20.84
C TYR A 65 -12.60 -10.42 -21.60
N GLY A 66 -13.05 -9.31 -22.20
CA GLY A 66 -14.33 -9.18 -22.87
C GLY A 66 -15.41 -8.50 -22.01
N GLY A 67 -16.53 -8.23 -22.66
CA GLY A 67 -17.73 -7.63 -22.12
C GLY A 67 -17.65 -6.11 -21.92
N TYR A 68 -17.92 -5.69 -20.70
CA TYR A 68 -18.24 -4.32 -20.35
C TYR A 68 -17.31 -3.77 -19.28
N ILE A 69 -16.75 -2.58 -19.49
CA ILE A 69 -15.92 -1.91 -18.50
C ILE A 69 -16.77 -0.89 -17.73
N ILE A 70 -16.68 -0.91 -16.40
CA ILE A 70 -17.18 0.17 -15.54
C ILE A 70 -15.97 0.90 -14.94
N ASN A 71 -15.65 2.08 -15.46
CA ASN A 71 -14.55 2.89 -14.93
C ASN A 71 -15.08 3.98 -13.99
N LEU A 72 -14.61 3.95 -12.74
CA LEU A 72 -15.13 4.78 -11.65
C LEU A 72 -14.42 6.14 -11.51
N SER A 73 -13.55 6.51 -12.45
CA SER A 73 -12.78 7.77 -12.40
C SER A 73 -13.63 9.05 -12.36
N LYS A 74 -14.93 8.97 -12.70
CA LYS A 74 -15.86 10.11 -12.62
C LYS A 74 -16.65 10.17 -11.32
N MET A 75 -16.48 9.20 -10.42
CA MET A 75 -16.94 9.25 -9.03
C MET A 75 -15.76 9.66 -8.14
N ASN A 76 -15.35 10.92 -8.20
CA ASN A 76 -14.08 11.40 -7.65
C ASN A 76 -14.23 12.49 -6.57
N LYS A 77 -15.33 12.47 -5.81
CA LYS A 77 -15.59 13.45 -4.73
C LYS A 77 -15.44 12.86 -3.34
N VAL A 78 -14.98 13.69 -2.40
CA VAL A 78 -15.20 13.46 -0.97
C VAL A 78 -16.60 13.99 -0.64
N THR A 79 -17.46 13.13 -0.10
CA THR A 79 -18.91 13.37 0.01
C THR A 79 -19.38 13.63 1.44
N GLY A 80 -18.53 13.40 2.44
CA GLY A 80 -18.86 13.69 3.83
C GLY A 80 -17.69 13.52 4.78
N ALA A 81 -17.95 13.80 6.05
CA ALA A 81 -16.99 13.63 7.13
C ALA A 81 -17.71 13.23 8.42
N ARG A 82 -17.00 12.58 9.32
CA ARG A 82 -17.50 12.27 10.66
C ARG A 82 -16.38 12.47 11.66
N TYR A 83 -16.70 13.01 12.83
CA TYR A 83 -15.76 13.18 13.93
C TYR A 83 -16.35 12.56 15.18
N ASP A 84 -15.62 11.66 15.80
CA ASP A 84 -15.95 11.11 17.12
C ASP A 84 -15.24 11.95 18.17
N GLU A 85 -15.97 12.83 18.84
CA GLU A 85 -15.43 13.73 19.86
C GLU A 85 -14.93 12.98 21.10
N LYS A 86 -15.47 11.79 21.41
CA LYS A 86 -15.11 11.03 22.62
C LYS A 86 -13.75 10.37 22.46
N GLU A 87 -13.52 9.78 21.30
CA GLU A 87 -12.29 9.04 20.98
C GLU A 87 -11.27 9.90 20.19
N ASP A 88 -11.64 11.14 19.83
CA ASP A 88 -10.85 12.05 18.97
C ASP A 88 -10.38 11.33 17.69
N ARG A 89 -11.36 10.83 16.92
CA ARG A 89 -11.16 10.09 15.66
C ARG A 89 -11.87 10.79 14.51
N PHE A 90 -11.19 10.91 13.37
CA PHE A 90 -11.71 11.61 12.20
C PHE A 90 -11.89 10.66 11.02
N PHE A 91 -13.03 10.77 10.33
CA PHE A 91 -13.39 9.92 9.22
C PHE A 91 -13.82 10.76 8.02
N LEU A 92 -13.58 10.24 6.81
CA LEU A 92 -14.03 10.84 5.56
C LEU A 92 -14.84 9.82 4.75
N THR A 93 -15.95 10.26 4.19
CA THR A 93 -16.72 9.49 3.21
C THR A 93 -16.36 9.98 1.81
N LEU A 94 -16.05 9.07 0.91
CA LEU A 94 -15.54 9.39 -0.42
C LEU A 94 -15.99 8.40 -1.48
N GLN A 95 -16.02 8.90 -2.71
CA GLN A 95 -16.28 8.11 -3.90
C GLN A 95 -15.02 7.33 -4.36
N PRO A 96 -15.18 6.16 -5.00
CA PRO A 96 -14.08 5.23 -5.32
C PRO A 96 -13.04 5.76 -6.33
N GLY A 97 -13.38 6.78 -7.12
CA GLY A 97 -12.52 7.42 -8.11
C GLY A 97 -11.63 8.53 -7.55
N VAL A 98 -11.74 8.90 -6.27
CA VAL A 98 -10.82 9.86 -5.64
C VAL A 98 -9.40 9.29 -5.72
N LEU A 99 -8.45 10.08 -6.22
CA LEU A 99 -7.04 9.68 -6.25
C LEU A 99 -6.39 9.91 -4.89
N LEU A 100 -5.46 9.03 -4.49
CA LEU A 100 -4.74 9.15 -3.23
C LEU A 100 -3.97 10.48 -3.13
N SER A 101 -3.34 10.91 -4.22
CA SER A 101 -2.66 12.21 -4.31
C SER A 101 -3.58 13.39 -4.01
N ASP A 102 -4.82 13.32 -4.48
CA ASP A 102 -5.81 14.39 -4.28
C ASP A 102 -6.38 14.35 -2.87
N LEU A 103 -6.69 13.16 -2.35
CA LEU A 103 -7.10 12.97 -0.96
C LEU A 103 -6.08 13.55 0.01
N ARG A 104 -4.78 13.27 -0.19
CA ARG A 104 -3.68 13.82 0.61
C ARG A 104 -3.67 15.35 0.59
N LYS A 105 -3.79 15.95 -0.59
CA LYS A 105 -3.87 17.42 -0.75
C LYS A 105 -5.10 17.99 -0.04
N TYR A 106 -6.25 17.34 -0.16
CA TYR A 106 -7.49 17.79 0.49
C TYR A 106 -7.38 17.78 2.01
N ILE A 107 -6.84 16.72 2.59
CA ILE A 107 -6.63 16.59 4.04
C ILE A 107 -5.60 17.62 4.52
N ALA A 108 -4.42 17.68 3.89
CA ALA A 108 -3.33 18.56 4.33
C ALA A 108 -3.75 20.04 4.32
N ASN A 109 -4.48 20.46 3.28
CA ASN A 109 -4.89 21.85 3.10
C ASN A 109 -6.27 22.17 3.68
N LYS A 110 -7.00 21.16 4.18
CA LYS A 110 -8.43 21.26 4.52
C LYS A 110 -9.24 21.88 3.36
N SER A 111 -9.06 21.36 2.15
CA SER A 111 -9.58 21.94 0.91
C SER A 111 -10.59 21.03 0.22
N PHE A 112 -11.71 20.77 0.88
CA PHE A 112 -12.80 19.92 0.36
C PHE A 112 -13.85 20.76 -0.38
N ASP A 113 -14.37 20.24 -1.49
CA ASP A 113 -15.65 20.72 -2.05
C ASP A 113 -16.79 20.15 -1.19
N VAL A 114 -17.32 20.99 -0.30
CA VAL A 114 -18.38 20.62 0.65
C VAL A 114 -19.79 20.78 0.06
N THR A 115 -19.92 21.05 -1.24
CA THR A 115 -21.21 21.20 -1.90
C THR A 115 -22.02 19.90 -1.79
N GLY A 116 -23.15 19.97 -1.09
CA GLY A 116 -24.04 18.82 -0.88
C GLY A 116 -23.69 17.96 0.35
N TRP A 117 -22.69 18.33 1.16
CA TRP A 117 -22.45 17.68 2.45
C TRP A 117 -23.61 17.94 3.41
N ASP A 118 -23.95 16.95 4.22
CA ASP A 118 -24.96 17.09 5.27
C ASP A 118 -24.45 17.93 6.46
N ILE A 119 -25.38 18.30 7.34
CA ILE A 119 -25.09 19.17 8.50
C ILE A 119 -24.07 18.51 9.44
N GLU A 120 -24.14 17.20 9.61
CA GLU A 120 -23.22 16.44 10.47
C GLU A 120 -21.79 16.46 9.93
N SER A 121 -21.62 16.30 8.62
CA SER A 121 -20.33 16.38 7.92
C SER A 121 -19.72 17.78 8.01
N LEU A 122 -20.55 18.81 7.81
CA LEU A 122 -20.12 20.20 7.96
C LEU A 122 -19.73 20.52 9.42
N HIS A 123 -20.40 19.91 10.39
CA HIS A 123 -20.04 20.03 11.81
C HIS A 123 -18.70 19.34 12.09
N ALA A 124 -18.52 18.09 11.64
CA ALA A 124 -17.29 17.33 11.81
C ALA A 124 -16.08 18.09 11.25
N LEU A 125 -16.21 18.73 10.09
CA LEU A 125 -15.12 19.48 9.46
C LEU A 125 -14.61 20.66 10.32
N LYS A 126 -15.40 21.17 11.28
CA LYS A 126 -14.93 22.21 12.22
C LYS A 126 -13.80 21.71 13.11
N PHE A 127 -13.77 20.41 13.44
CA PHE A 127 -12.75 19.78 14.28
C PHE A 127 -11.49 19.36 13.51
N MET A 128 -11.49 19.47 12.17
CA MET A 128 -10.29 19.22 11.39
C MET A 128 -9.34 20.41 11.44
N GLU A 129 -8.15 20.20 11.99
CA GLU A 129 -7.04 21.15 11.96
C GLU A 129 -6.11 20.83 10.78
N LYS A 130 -5.57 21.87 10.11
CA LYS A 130 -4.65 21.68 8.99
C LYS A 130 -3.35 21.01 9.47
N GLY A 131 -2.88 20.00 8.74
CA GLY A 131 -1.64 19.29 9.06
C GLY A 131 -1.72 18.32 10.25
N LYS A 132 -2.85 18.23 10.96
CA LYS A 132 -3.05 17.32 12.11
C LYS A 132 -3.43 15.89 11.69
N TRP A 133 -4.02 15.74 10.52
CA TRP A 133 -4.57 14.47 10.05
C TRP A 133 -3.91 14.03 8.74
N PHE A 134 -3.85 12.73 8.50
CA PHE A 134 -3.43 12.14 7.23
C PHE A 134 -4.08 10.78 7.02
N TYR A 135 -4.14 10.32 5.76
CA TYR A 135 -4.50 8.94 5.45
C TYR A 135 -3.24 8.08 5.43
N SER A 136 -3.21 7.03 6.25
CA SER A 136 -1.99 6.28 6.60
C SER A 136 -1.58 5.21 5.61
N THR A 137 -2.50 4.71 4.78
CA THR A 137 -2.13 3.79 3.71
C THR A 137 -1.28 4.52 2.68
N ASP A 138 -0.09 3.99 2.43
CA ASP A 138 0.94 4.65 1.62
C ASP A 138 1.49 3.75 0.52
N PRO A 139 0.66 3.33 -0.47
CA PRO A 139 1.18 2.64 -1.64
C PRO A 139 2.13 3.55 -2.42
N THR A 140 3.13 2.95 -3.05
CA THR A 140 4.11 3.66 -3.89
C THR A 140 3.44 4.47 -4.99
N GLU A 141 2.32 3.99 -5.53
CA GLU A 141 1.59 4.64 -6.61
C GLU A 141 0.53 5.63 -6.08
N SER A 142 0.92 6.89 -5.99
CA SER A 142 0.05 7.97 -5.49
C SER A 142 -1.13 8.33 -6.40
N SER A 143 -1.08 7.93 -7.68
CA SER A 143 -2.21 8.10 -8.61
C SER A 143 -3.26 7.00 -8.49
N ALA A 144 -3.07 6.01 -7.60
CA ALA A 144 -4.08 4.99 -7.34
C ALA A 144 -5.39 5.62 -6.83
N SER A 145 -6.52 5.09 -7.30
CA SER A 145 -7.83 5.53 -6.81
C SER A 145 -8.19 4.80 -5.50
N MET A 146 -8.96 5.45 -4.65
CA MET A 146 -9.37 4.88 -3.35
C MET A 146 -10.16 3.57 -3.47
N GLY A 147 -10.97 3.43 -4.54
CA GLY A 147 -11.64 2.17 -4.87
C GLY A 147 -10.68 1.06 -5.26
N GLY A 148 -9.60 1.38 -5.97
CA GLY A 148 -8.52 0.42 -6.26
C GLY A 148 -7.75 0.04 -4.99
N ILE A 149 -7.44 1.02 -4.14
CA ILE A 149 -6.80 0.81 -2.84
C ILE A 149 -7.62 -0.13 -1.96
N ALA A 150 -8.94 0.08 -1.87
CA ALA A 150 -9.84 -0.81 -1.14
C ALA A 150 -9.94 -2.20 -1.78
N SER A 151 -10.11 -2.26 -3.11
CA SER A 151 -10.30 -3.53 -3.83
C SER A 151 -9.07 -4.42 -3.78
N CYS A 152 -7.86 -3.84 -3.78
CA CYS A 152 -6.59 -4.59 -3.73
C CYS A 152 -6.03 -4.74 -2.30
N ASN A 153 -6.74 -4.24 -1.27
CA ASN A 153 -6.22 -4.07 0.08
C ASN A 153 -4.81 -3.45 0.11
N ALA A 154 -4.62 -2.33 -0.58
CA ALA A 154 -3.29 -1.77 -0.81
C ALA A 154 -2.58 -1.40 0.51
N SER A 155 -1.25 -1.30 0.43
CA SER A 155 -0.35 -1.06 1.56
C SER A 155 0.93 -0.40 1.05
N GLY A 156 1.88 -0.12 1.94
CA GLY A 156 3.23 0.29 1.56
C GLY A 156 4.13 0.44 2.79
N ALA A 157 5.13 1.31 2.76
CA ALA A 157 6.16 1.34 3.81
C ALA A 157 5.62 1.56 5.21
N ARG A 158 4.63 2.46 5.34
CA ARG A 158 4.03 2.79 6.64
C ARG A 158 3.10 1.70 7.21
N SER A 159 2.89 0.61 6.46
CA SER A 159 2.04 -0.50 6.88
C SER A 159 2.59 -1.28 8.07
N TYR A 160 3.88 -1.16 8.38
CA TYR A 160 4.46 -1.80 9.56
C TYR A 160 3.81 -1.30 10.86
N LYS A 161 3.54 0.02 10.96
CA LYS A 161 2.82 0.61 12.10
C LYS A 161 1.32 0.71 11.88
N TYR A 162 0.90 1.14 10.70
CA TYR A 162 -0.50 1.51 10.46
C TYR A 162 -1.35 0.40 9.85
N GLY A 163 -0.73 -0.64 9.29
CA GLY A 163 -1.45 -1.68 8.57
C GLY A 163 -1.77 -1.31 7.11
N SER A 164 -2.67 -2.10 6.53
CA SER A 164 -3.12 -2.00 5.14
C SER A 164 -4.37 -1.14 5.01
N ALA A 165 -4.88 -0.93 3.79
CA ALA A 165 -6.12 -0.21 3.55
C ALA A 165 -7.29 -0.74 4.39
N ARG A 166 -7.34 -2.07 4.60
CA ARG A 166 -8.32 -2.75 5.44
C ARG A 166 -8.46 -2.15 6.83
N ASP A 167 -7.35 -1.84 7.46
CA ASP A 167 -7.29 -1.37 8.85
C ASP A 167 -7.87 0.04 9.00
N HIS A 168 -8.02 0.77 7.89
CA HIS A 168 -8.50 2.15 7.86
C HIS A 168 -9.85 2.32 7.18
N ILE A 169 -10.42 1.28 6.57
CA ILE A 169 -11.75 1.36 5.97
C ILE A 169 -12.79 1.01 7.04
N THR A 170 -13.71 1.94 7.31
CA THR A 170 -14.75 1.79 8.33
C THR A 170 -16.15 1.61 7.76
N GLY A 171 -16.33 1.88 6.47
CA GLY A 171 -17.59 1.65 5.77
C GLY A 171 -17.41 1.45 4.28
N LEU A 172 -18.30 0.67 3.68
CA LEU A 172 -18.37 0.46 2.23
C LEU A 172 -19.83 0.46 1.78
N ARG A 173 -20.10 1.05 0.62
CA ARG A 173 -21.27 0.70 -0.19
C ARG A 173 -20.80 -0.15 -1.36
N VAL A 174 -21.43 -1.31 -1.54
CA VAL A 174 -21.07 -2.26 -2.61
C VAL A 174 -22.32 -2.58 -3.43
N VAL A 175 -22.25 -2.30 -4.73
CA VAL A 175 -23.28 -2.67 -5.69
C VAL A 175 -22.99 -4.08 -6.20
N LEU A 176 -23.91 -5.00 -5.94
CA LEU A 176 -23.84 -6.39 -6.36
C LEU A 176 -24.19 -6.55 -7.84
N ALA A 177 -23.87 -7.71 -8.41
CA ALA A 177 -24.07 -8.00 -9.84
C ALA A 177 -25.52 -7.80 -10.33
N ASP A 178 -26.51 -7.98 -9.47
CA ASP A 178 -27.93 -7.77 -9.79
C ASP A 178 -28.42 -6.33 -9.52
N GLY A 179 -27.51 -5.43 -9.15
CA GLY A 179 -27.81 -4.03 -8.83
C GLY A 179 -28.54 -3.86 -7.50
N ASP A 180 -28.44 -4.82 -6.58
CA ASP A 180 -28.75 -4.59 -5.17
C ASP A 180 -27.53 -4.02 -4.44
N VAL A 181 -27.74 -3.38 -3.29
CA VAL A 181 -26.67 -2.67 -2.57
C VAL A 181 -26.49 -3.24 -1.17
N LEU A 182 -25.23 -3.41 -0.77
CA LEU A 182 -24.81 -3.65 0.60
C LEU A 182 -24.24 -2.37 1.19
N ALA A 183 -24.78 -1.92 2.32
CA ALA A 183 -24.22 -0.86 3.12
C ALA A 183 -23.55 -1.49 4.36
N LEU A 184 -22.22 -1.57 4.33
CA LEU A 184 -21.41 -2.26 5.33
C LEU A 184 -20.72 -1.23 6.22
N LYS A 185 -20.72 -1.48 7.53
CA LYS A 185 -19.97 -0.69 8.50
C LYS A 185 -19.19 -1.62 9.42
N ARG A 186 -17.96 -1.23 9.73
CA ARG A 186 -17.06 -1.94 10.64
C ARG A 186 -17.75 -2.19 11.98
N GLY A 187 -17.65 -3.41 12.48
CA GLY A 187 -18.24 -3.93 13.71
C GLY A 187 -19.74 -4.24 13.65
N LYS A 188 -20.40 -4.15 12.48
CA LYS A 188 -21.86 -4.35 12.38
C LYS A 188 -22.28 -5.73 11.88
N CYS A 189 -21.50 -6.34 11.00
CA CYS A 189 -21.81 -7.65 10.42
C CYS A 189 -20.62 -8.58 10.63
N LEU A 190 -20.65 -9.39 11.68
CA LEU A 190 -19.60 -10.36 12.00
C LEU A 190 -20.06 -11.77 11.59
N ALA A 191 -19.16 -12.57 11.06
CA ALA A 191 -19.41 -14.00 10.90
C ALA A 191 -19.60 -14.68 12.27
N SER A 192 -20.52 -15.64 12.35
CA SER A 192 -20.71 -16.50 13.52
C SER A 192 -20.00 -17.83 13.28
N GLY A 193 -18.78 -17.95 13.82
CA GLY A 193 -17.87 -19.03 13.43
C GLY A 193 -17.51 -18.91 11.95
N ASP A 194 -17.96 -19.88 11.16
CA ASP A 194 -17.78 -19.89 9.70
C ASP A 194 -19.04 -19.43 8.94
N GLU A 195 -20.16 -19.14 9.60
CA GLU A 195 -21.41 -18.76 8.91
C GLU A 195 -21.60 -17.25 8.90
N PHE A 196 -22.15 -16.70 7.83
CA PHE A 196 -22.47 -15.28 7.74
C PHE A 196 -23.86 -15.04 7.17
N SER A 197 -24.42 -13.87 7.52
CA SER A 197 -25.62 -13.32 6.90
C SER A 197 -25.40 -11.84 6.61
N LEU A 198 -25.77 -11.42 5.41
CA LEU A 198 -25.73 -10.05 4.93
C LEU A 198 -27.13 -9.63 4.50
N ILE A 199 -27.53 -8.41 4.83
CA ILE A 199 -28.83 -7.86 4.43
C ILE A 199 -28.57 -6.72 3.44
N THR A 200 -29.15 -6.82 2.26
CA THR A 200 -29.10 -5.74 1.27
C THR A 200 -30.06 -4.61 1.62
N GLU A 201 -29.92 -3.44 1.01
CA GLU A 201 -30.82 -2.30 1.25
C GLU A 201 -32.27 -2.59 0.86
N LYS A 202 -32.51 -3.54 -0.06
CA LYS A 202 -33.87 -4.01 -0.39
C LYS A 202 -34.40 -5.08 0.56
N GLY A 203 -33.66 -5.42 1.61
CA GLY A 203 -34.03 -6.42 2.60
C GLY A 203 -33.80 -7.87 2.18
N ARG A 204 -33.06 -8.12 1.09
CA ARG A 204 -32.68 -9.50 0.71
C ARG A 204 -31.59 -9.99 1.65
N GLU A 205 -31.80 -11.17 2.21
CA GLU A 205 -30.82 -11.84 3.05
C GLU A 205 -29.92 -12.74 2.21
N ILE A 206 -28.60 -12.56 2.31
CA ILE A 206 -27.56 -13.38 1.67
C ILE A 206 -26.83 -14.14 2.77
N LYS A 207 -27.02 -15.46 2.79
CA LYS A 207 -26.34 -16.36 3.73
C LYS A 207 -25.25 -17.15 3.04
N GLY A 208 -24.19 -17.43 3.76
CA GLY A 208 -23.11 -18.27 3.27
C GLY A 208 -22.24 -18.81 4.37
N ARG A 209 -21.21 -19.55 3.95
CA ARG A 209 -20.18 -20.10 4.83
C ARG A 209 -18.80 -19.66 4.32
N LEU A 210 -17.97 -19.20 5.24
CA LEU A 210 -16.57 -18.87 5.02
C LEU A 210 -15.80 -20.14 4.58
N PRO A 211 -14.87 -20.02 3.63
CA PRO A 211 -14.01 -21.13 3.24
C PRO A 211 -13.16 -21.66 4.41
N LYS A 212 -12.77 -22.94 4.34
CA LYS A 212 -11.97 -23.60 5.40
C LYS A 212 -10.45 -23.50 5.23
N TYR A 213 -9.95 -22.68 4.30
CA TYR A 213 -8.50 -22.54 4.13
C TYR A 213 -7.90 -21.65 5.22
N LYS A 214 -6.69 -21.98 5.65
CA LYS A 214 -5.94 -21.20 6.63
C LYS A 214 -5.19 -20.07 5.91
N MET A 215 -5.41 -18.84 6.35
CA MET A 215 -4.59 -17.71 5.93
C MET A 215 -3.13 -17.92 6.38
N PRO A 216 -2.13 -17.57 5.54
CA PRO A 216 -0.73 -17.53 5.96
C PRO A 216 -0.55 -16.69 7.23
N ASP A 217 0.28 -17.19 8.15
CA ASP A 217 0.61 -16.49 9.40
C ASP A 217 1.78 -15.54 9.15
N VAL A 218 1.43 -14.37 8.61
CA VAL A 218 2.38 -13.32 8.22
C VAL A 218 1.89 -11.98 8.75
N ARG A 219 2.81 -11.06 9.06
CA ARG A 219 2.47 -9.71 9.55
C ARG A 219 1.58 -8.93 8.59
N LYS A 220 1.85 -9.08 7.29
CA LYS A 220 1.16 -8.40 6.21
C LYS A 220 0.65 -9.40 5.19
N ASN A 221 -0.67 -9.48 5.04
CA ASN A 221 -1.31 -10.23 3.97
C ASN A 221 -2.33 -9.36 3.24
N THR A 222 -1.99 -8.98 2.01
CA THR A 222 -2.84 -8.19 1.10
C THR A 222 -3.29 -8.99 -0.12
N SER A 223 -3.08 -10.30 -0.12
CA SER A 223 -3.32 -11.16 -1.28
C SER A 223 -4.55 -12.04 -1.09
N GLY A 224 -5.44 -12.02 -2.07
CA GLY A 224 -6.65 -12.83 -2.10
C GLY A 224 -7.70 -12.42 -1.07
N TYR A 225 -8.75 -13.23 -0.95
CA TYR A 225 -9.83 -12.97 0.00
C TYR A 225 -9.35 -13.12 1.44
N TYR A 226 -9.68 -12.13 2.26
CA TYR A 226 -9.51 -12.24 3.69
C TYR A 226 -10.46 -13.29 4.25
N ASN A 227 -9.91 -14.19 5.07
CA ASN A 227 -10.66 -15.29 5.63
C ASN A 227 -10.16 -15.62 7.04
N LYS A 228 -10.87 -15.14 8.06
CA LYS A 228 -10.65 -15.52 9.45
C LYS A 228 -12.00 -15.86 10.11
N PRO A 229 -12.05 -16.86 11.01
CA PRO A 229 -13.24 -17.11 11.81
C PRO A 229 -13.69 -15.84 12.52
N GLY A 230 -14.99 -15.55 12.49
CA GLY A 230 -15.53 -14.35 13.12
C GLY A 230 -15.15 -13.01 12.47
N MET A 231 -14.60 -13.01 11.25
CA MET A 231 -14.26 -11.77 10.55
C MET A 231 -15.48 -10.87 10.33
N ASP A 232 -15.21 -9.58 10.19
CA ASP A 232 -16.19 -8.62 9.74
C ASP A 232 -16.48 -8.81 8.25
N MET A 233 -17.75 -8.83 7.86
CA MET A 233 -18.13 -9.06 6.49
C MET A 233 -17.74 -7.91 5.54
N ILE A 234 -17.42 -6.72 6.05
CA ILE A 234 -16.78 -5.69 5.24
C ILE A 234 -15.42 -6.17 4.67
N ASP A 235 -14.72 -7.03 5.41
CA ASP A 235 -13.41 -7.55 5.02
C ASP A 235 -13.48 -8.55 3.85
N LEU A 236 -14.66 -9.11 3.58
CA LEU A 236 -14.88 -9.94 2.41
C LEU A 236 -14.68 -9.16 1.10
N PHE A 237 -15.04 -7.87 1.11
CA PHE A 237 -14.99 -7.01 -0.10
C PHE A 237 -13.66 -6.27 -0.24
N ILE A 238 -12.99 -5.93 0.87
CA ILE A 238 -11.66 -5.33 0.85
C ILE A 238 -10.65 -6.42 0.42
N GLY A 239 -9.89 -6.19 -0.64
CA GLY A 239 -9.00 -7.22 -1.22
C GLY A 239 -9.70 -8.19 -2.20
N SER A 240 -10.96 -7.95 -2.55
CA SER A 240 -11.71 -8.83 -3.47
C SER A 240 -11.44 -8.56 -4.96
N ASP A 241 -10.67 -7.54 -5.31
CA ASP A 241 -10.42 -7.13 -6.70
C ASP A 241 -11.72 -6.90 -7.53
N GLY A 242 -12.80 -6.48 -6.86
CA GLY A 242 -14.08 -6.17 -7.53
C GLY A 242 -14.91 -7.39 -7.97
N THR A 243 -14.44 -8.60 -7.67
CA THR A 243 -15.08 -9.86 -8.09
C THR A 243 -16.42 -10.15 -7.39
N LEU A 244 -16.66 -9.55 -6.21
CA LEU A 244 -17.87 -9.73 -5.42
C LEU A 244 -18.88 -8.58 -5.58
N GLY A 245 -18.50 -7.51 -6.24
CA GLY A 245 -19.31 -6.31 -6.42
C GLY A 245 -18.47 -5.06 -6.64
N ILE A 246 -19.13 -3.97 -7.02
CA ILE A 246 -18.48 -2.69 -7.30
C ILE A 246 -18.63 -1.78 -6.09
N ILE A 247 -17.52 -1.36 -5.51
CA ILE A 247 -17.49 -0.37 -4.42
C ILE A 247 -17.93 0.99 -4.99
N SER A 248 -19.01 1.56 -4.47
CA SER A 248 -19.59 2.85 -4.88
C SER A 248 -19.29 3.98 -3.89
N GLU A 249 -18.96 3.66 -2.64
CA GLU A 249 -18.62 4.61 -1.58
C GLU A 249 -17.72 3.93 -0.54
N ILE A 250 -16.81 4.70 0.06
CA ILE A 250 -15.86 4.26 1.08
C ILE A 250 -15.88 5.26 2.22
N GLU A 251 -16.02 4.80 3.47
CA GLU A 251 -15.68 5.58 4.66
C GLU A 251 -14.29 5.14 5.13
N ILE A 252 -13.38 6.08 5.28
CA ILE A 252 -12.03 5.85 5.80
C ILE A 252 -11.82 6.59 7.12
N GLU A 253 -10.99 6.03 7.98
CA GLU A 253 -10.43 6.68 9.16
C GLU A 253 -9.09 7.34 8.84
N LEU A 254 -8.88 8.52 9.42
CA LEU A 254 -7.61 9.26 9.34
C LEU A 254 -6.76 9.03 10.58
N SER A 255 -5.46 9.01 10.39
CA SER A 255 -4.46 8.98 11.45
C SER A 255 -4.04 10.40 11.83
N LYS A 256 -3.61 10.59 13.08
CA LYS A 256 -3.02 11.85 13.55
C LYS A 256 -1.53 11.90 13.25
N THR A 257 -1.06 13.04 12.76
CA THR A 257 0.37 13.27 12.57
C THR A 257 1.10 13.25 13.91
N SER A 258 2.29 12.65 13.91
CA SER A 258 3.19 12.66 15.05
C SER A 258 3.96 13.99 15.07
N PRO A 259 4.15 14.65 16.22
CA PRO A 259 4.95 15.87 16.31
C PRO A 259 6.42 15.61 15.98
N VAL A 260 6.92 14.42 16.36
CA VAL A 260 8.28 13.96 16.04
C VAL A 260 8.18 12.85 15.00
N ASN A 261 8.86 13.05 13.87
CA ASN A 261 9.06 12.03 12.83
C ASN A 261 10.52 12.10 12.34
N TRP A 262 11.34 11.11 12.69
CA TRP A 262 12.75 11.07 12.34
C TRP A 262 13.07 9.90 11.43
N GLY A 263 13.98 10.11 10.49
CA GLY A 263 14.48 9.09 9.59
C GLY A 263 15.90 8.69 9.96
N ILE A 264 16.19 7.40 9.93
CA ILE A 264 17.48 6.83 10.32
C ILE A 264 17.91 5.86 9.22
N THR A 265 19.06 6.10 8.57
CA THR A 265 19.67 5.14 7.63
C THR A 265 20.90 4.53 8.25
N ILE A 266 20.84 3.24 8.52
CA ILE A 266 21.83 2.48 9.28
C ILE A 266 22.58 1.59 8.30
N PHE A 267 23.91 1.67 8.28
CA PHE A 267 24.74 0.82 7.43
C PHE A 267 25.33 -0.33 8.24
N MET A 268 25.16 -1.55 7.72
CA MET A 268 25.59 -2.78 8.38
C MET A 268 26.70 -3.46 7.58
N PRO A 269 27.64 -4.16 8.26
CA PRO A 269 28.84 -4.72 7.64
C PRO A 269 28.54 -5.88 6.68
N ASP A 270 27.43 -6.58 6.91
CA ASP A 270 26.94 -7.65 6.08
C ASP A 270 25.42 -7.79 6.21
N GLU A 271 24.84 -8.62 5.34
CA GLU A 271 23.40 -8.85 5.31
C GLU A 271 22.89 -9.59 6.55
N ASP A 272 23.62 -10.57 7.08
CA ASP A 272 23.20 -11.33 8.28
C ASP A 272 23.02 -10.41 9.49
N LYS A 273 23.94 -9.46 9.68
CA LYS A 273 23.85 -8.42 10.72
C LYS A 273 22.74 -7.40 10.46
N ALA A 274 22.47 -7.06 9.21
CA ALA A 274 21.29 -6.26 8.86
C ALA A 274 19.99 -6.98 9.23
N LEU A 275 19.89 -8.29 9.00
CA LEU A 275 18.73 -9.08 9.39
C LEU A 275 18.61 -9.20 10.92
N ASP A 276 19.71 -9.38 11.65
CA ASP A 276 19.69 -9.36 13.11
C ASP A 276 19.25 -7.99 13.67
N LEU A 277 19.66 -6.88 13.03
CA LEU A 277 19.17 -5.55 13.38
C LEU A 277 17.66 -5.43 13.19
N VAL A 278 17.11 -5.91 12.07
CA VAL A 278 15.65 -5.91 11.84
C VAL A 278 14.93 -6.72 12.91
N ARG A 279 15.46 -7.88 13.29
CA ARG A 279 14.90 -8.72 14.36
C ARG A 279 14.96 -8.02 15.72
N ALA A 280 16.02 -7.24 15.99
CA ALA A 280 16.12 -6.42 17.19
C ALA A 280 15.10 -5.26 17.19
N LEU A 281 14.91 -4.58 16.05
CA LEU A 281 13.89 -3.53 15.87
C LEU A 281 12.46 -4.05 16.08
N ARG A 282 12.24 -5.34 15.81
CA ARG A 282 10.98 -6.06 16.06
C ARG A 282 10.86 -6.68 17.45
N GLN A 283 11.87 -6.51 18.31
CA GLN A 283 11.95 -7.10 19.64
C GLN A 283 11.95 -8.65 19.64
N GLU A 284 12.33 -9.29 18.53
CA GLU A 284 12.48 -10.75 18.46
C GLU A 284 13.77 -11.23 19.14
N ILE A 285 14.80 -10.37 19.14
CA ILE A 285 16.10 -10.63 19.79
C ILE A 285 16.56 -9.39 20.56
N LYS A 286 17.47 -9.60 21.52
CA LYS A 286 18.13 -8.53 22.27
C LYS A 286 19.61 -8.48 21.95
N ALA A 287 20.02 -7.62 21.02
CA ALA A 287 21.43 -7.35 20.77
C ALA A 287 22.04 -6.66 21.99
N ALA A 288 23.17 -7.17 22.50
CA ALA A 288 23.82 -6.70 23.73
C ALA A 288 22.90 -6.63 24.99
N GLY A 289 21.79 -7.38 25.01
CA GLY A 289 20.82 -7.32 26.12
C GLY A 289 19.96 -6.04 26.14
N ILE A 290 20.04 -5.21 25.10
CA ILE A 290 19.31 -3.95 24.98
C ILE A 290 17.90 -4.21 24.43
N ASP A 291 16.93 -3.48 24.98
CA ASP A 291 15.53 -3.50 24.55
C ASP A 291 15.21 -2.20 23.82
N LEU A 292 14.84 -2.31 22.54
CA LEU A 292 14.51 -1.17 21.68
C LEU A 292 12.99 -0.96 21.66
N ASN A 293 12.55 0.25 21.98
CA ASN A 293 11.15 0.64 21.93
C ASN A 293 10.92 1.81 20.95
N LEU A 294 11.49 1.68 19.74
CA LEU A 294 11.47 2.72 18.71
C LEU A 294 10.11 2.88 18.01
N ASN A 295 9.21 1.90 18.12
CA ASN A 295 7.89 1.87 17.46
C ASN A 295 7.91 2.42 16.01
N PRO A 296 8.73 1.83 15.12
CA PRO A 296 9.00 2.44 13.83
C PRO A 296 7.74 2.44 12.96
N SER A 297 7.56 3.50 12.17
CA SER A 297 6.48 3.60 11.18
C SER A 297 6.85 2.90 9.87
N ALA A 298 8.13 2.89 9.49
CA ALA A 298 8.67 2.18 8.34
C ALA A 298 10.01 1.50 8.70
N VAL A 299 10.25 0.32 8.12
CA VAL A 299 11.54 -0.40 8.19
C VAL A 299 11.83 -0.99 6.81
N GLU A 300 12.80 -0.42 6.11
CA GLU A 300 13.17 -0.75 4.74
C GLU A 300 14.57 -1.34 4.66
N PHE A 301 14.79 -2.25 3.71
CA PHE A 301 16.09 -2.88 3.47
C PHE A 301 16.65 -2.51 2.09
N PHE A 302 17.97 -2.37 2.04
CA PHE A 302 18.75 -2.23 0.81
C PHE A 302 19.92 -3.22 0.82
N SER A 303 19.90 -4.16 -0.12
CA SER A 303 20.99 -5.12 -0.30
C SER A 303 22.29 -4.45 -0.80
N HIS A 304 23.39 -5.19 -0.75
CA HIS A 304 24.68 -4.73 -1.28
C HIS A 304 24.62 -4.35 -2.75
N LYS A 305 23.90 -5.14 -3.55
CA LYS A 305 23.68 -4.85 -4.97
C LYS A 305 22.84 -3.57 -5.16
N ALA A 306 21.87 -3.30 -4.27
CA ALA A 306 21.09 -2.07 -4.30
C ALA A 306 21.97 -0.84 -4.01
N LEU A 307 22.79 -0.88 -2.95
CA LEU A 307 23.69 0.23 -2.62
C LEU A 307 24.77 0.44 -3.69
N LYS A 308 25.29 -0.65 -4.28
CA LYS A 308 26.22 -0.55 -5.41
C LYS A 308 25.59 0.14 -6.61
N LEU A 309 24.35 -0.25 -6.96
CA LEU A 309 23.61 0.36 -8.05
C LEU A 309 23.40 1.87 -7.82
N LEU A 310 23.06 2.28 -6.60
CA LEU A 310 22.93 3.69 -6.23
C LEU A 310 24.25 4.45 -6.34
N ARG A 311 25.36 3.89 -5.82
CA ARG A 311 26.71 4.49 -5.92
C ARG A 311 27.14 4.75 -7.36
N ASP A 312 26.94 3.77 -8.24
CA ASP A 312 27.31 3.91 -9.65
C ASP A 312 26.50 5.01 -10.35
N ARG A 313 25.29 5.30 -9.86
CA ARG A 313 24.41 6.34 -10.39
C ARG A 313 24.63 7.71 -9.77
N GLN A 314 25.12 7.82 -8.53
CA GLN A 314 25.53 9.10 -7.93
C GLN A 314 26.62 9.81 -8.74
N LYS A 315 27.39 9.07 -9.54
CA LYS A 315 28.35 9.61 -10.51
C LYS A 315 27.68 10.36 -11.68
N THR A 316 26.36 10.37 -11.76
CA THR A 316 25.56 11.09 -12.76
C THR A 316 24.74 12.21 -12.10
N SER A 317 24.52 13.32 -12.80
CA SER A 317 23.92 14.54 -12.26
C SER A 317 22.48 14.38 -11.73
N ALA A 318 21.78 13.30 -12.08
CA ALA A 318 20.39 13.07 -11.68
C ALA A 318 20.23 12.70 -10.19
N PHE A 319 21.30 12.24 -9.52
CA PHE A 319 21.25 11.74 -8.14
C PHE A 319 22.19 12.52 -7.19
N SER A 320 22.63 13.72 -7.57
CA SER A 320 23.59 14.53 -6.79
C SER A 320 23.05 15.03 -5.44
N ASN A 321 21.73 14.97 -5.24
CA ASN A 321 21.09 15.40 -3.99
C ASN A 321 21.10 14.32 -2.90
N ILE A 322 21.44 13.08 -3.25
CA ILE A 322 21.58 11.98 -2.30
C ILE A 322 22.93 12.11 -1.59
N GLN A 323 22.94 11.91 -0.28
CA GLN A 323 24.16 11.89 0.52
C GLN A 323 25.15 10.83 0.00
N GLU A 324 26.44 11.16 -0.02
CA GLU A 324 27.49 10.31 -0.59
C GLU A 324 27.51 8.92 0.09
N LEU A 325 27.39 7.86 -0.71
CA LEU A 325 27.47 6.48 -0.25
C LEU A 325 28.92 6.01 -0.29
N LYS A 326 29.50 5.74 0.89
CA LYS A 326 30.86 5.23 1.01
C LYS A 326 30.97 3.81 0.44
N ASP A 327 32.13 3.48 -0.13
CA ASP A 327 32.40 2.14 -0.65
C ASP A 327 32.42 1.04 0.42
N THR A 328 32.63 1.44 1.68
CA THR A 328 32.59 0.55 2.85
C THR A 328 31.16 0.14 3.25
N TYR A 329 30.13 0.82 2.76
CA TYR A 329 28.74 0.48 3.09
C TYR A 329 28.32 -0.79 2.35
N HIS A 330 28.08 -1.86 3.12
CA HIS A 330 27.68 -3.15 2.56
C HIS A 330 26.17 -3.26 2.36
N THR A 331 25.36 -3.10 3.41
CA THR A 331 23.89 -3.09 3.35
C THR A 331 23.32 -1.93 4.17
N ALA A 332 22.07 -1.52 3.91
CA ALA A 332 21.41 -0.48 4.69
C ALA A 332 20.01 -0.89 5.19
N ILE A 333 19.69 -0.45 6.41
CA ILE A 333 18.35 -0.45 6.99
C ILE A 333 17.90 1.00 7.15
N TYR A 334 16.78 1.36 6.53
CA TYR A 334 16.14 2.65 6.75
C TYR A 334 14.96 2.49 7.70
N VAL A 335 14.89 3.36 8.70
CA VAL A 335 13.84 3.36 9.73
C VAL A 335 13.23 4.74 9.82
N GLU A 336 11.91 4.83 9.82
CA GLU A 336 11.20 6.04 10.27
C GLU A 336 10.64 5.77 11.66
N ILE A 337 10.91 6.67 12.61
CA ILE A 337 10.40 6.60 13.97
C ILE A 337 9.50 7.79 14.27
N GLU A 338 8.46 7.54 15.05
CA GLU A 338 7.47 8.54 15.41
C GLU A 338 7.29 8.58 16.92
N CYS A 339 7.56 9.74 17.52
CA CYS A 339 7.53 9.94 18.97
C CYS A 339 6.67 11.16 19.35
N SER A 340 6.26 11.22 20.61
CA SER A 340 5.55 12.41 21.13
C SER A 340 6.49 13.56 21.47
N LEU A 341 7.73 13.25 21.87
CA LEU A 341 8.73 14.24 22.31
C LEU A 341 10.12 13.91 21.75
N ASP A 342 10.92 14.94 21.50
CA ASP A 342 12.29 14.80 20.97
C ASP A 342 13.20 14.04 21.95
N ASP A 343 13.06 14.28 23.26
CA ASP A 343 13.88 13.60 24.29
C ASP A 343 13.63 12.07 24.32
N GLU A 344 12.39 11.64 24.04
CA GLU A 344 12.07 10.22 23.90
C GLU A 344 12.73 9.62 22.67
N ALA A 345 12.69 10.34 21.54
CA ALA A 345 13.33 9.91 20.30
C ALA A 345 14.85 9.80 20.47
N TRP A 346 15.51 10.80 21.08
CA TRP A 346 16.95 10.76 21.33
C TRP A 346 17.36 9.56 22.19
N LYS A 347 16.65 9.29 23.28
CA LYS A 347 16.95 8.15 24.16
C LYS A 347 16.91 6.81 23.44
N GLU A 348 15.92 6.61 22.56
CA GLU A 348 15.82 5.36 21.80
C GLU A 348 16.83 5.29 20.65
N VAL A 349 17.21 6.44 20.06
CA VAL A 349 18.30 6.52 19.06
C VAL A 349 19.67 6.23 19.69
N GLU A 350 19.94 6.68 20.91
CA GLU A 350 21.17 6.35 21.64
C GLU A 350 21.29 4.84 21.87
N LYS A 351 20.22 4.20 22.35
CA LYS A 351 20.17 2.73 22.49
C LYS A 351 20.34 2.01 21.15
N LEU A 352 19.79 2.58 20.08
CA LEU A 352 19.95 2.03 18.74
C LEU A 352 21.42 2.07 18.32
N GLY A 353 22.15 3.14 18.63
CA GLY A 353 23.60 3.24 18.42
C GLY A 353 24.37 2.12 19.10
N ASP A 354 24.08 1.86 20.37
CA ASP A 354 24.67 0.72 21.11
C ASP A 354 24.37 -0.62 20.43
N VAL A 355 23.14 -0.83 19.94
CA VAL A 355 22.74 -2.03 19.21
C VAL A 355 23.47 -2.16 17.88
N ILE A 356 23.62 -1.06 17.13
CA ILE A 356 24.35 -1.01 15.85
C ILE A 356 25.79 -1.46 16.08
N ASN A 357 26.47 -0.85 17.06
CA ASN A 357 27.85 -1.18 17.41
C ASN A 357 27.99 -2.64 17.87
N ALA A 358 27.05 -3.13 18.69
CA ALA A 358 27.05 -4.52 19.16
C ALA A 358 26.87 -5.55 18.04
N LEU A 359 26.18 -5.18 16.95
CA LEU A 359 26.01 -6.01 15.75
C LEU A 359 27.15 -5.82 14.73
N GLY A 360 28.17 -5.03 15.05
CA GLY A 360 29.35 -4.79 14.20
C GLY A 360 29.18 -3.68 13.17
N GLY A 361 28.09 -2.90 13.24
CA GLY A 361 27.96 -1.64 12.51
C GLY A 361 28.74 -0.51 13.19
N ASP A 362 28.64 0.69 12.60
CA ASP A 362 29.24 1.92 13.14
C ASP A 362 28.15 2.99 13.26
N GLU A 363 27.79 3.33 14.50
CA GLU A 363 26.79 4.39 14.75
C GLU A 363 27.22 5.75 14.18
N GLY A 364 28.53 6.04 14.13
CA GLY A 364 29.08 7.29 13.61
C GLY A 364 28.90 7.44 12.10
N GLU A 365 28.61 6.34 11.40
CA GLU A 365 28.30 6.30 9.97
C GLU A 365 26.80 6.35 9.67
N THR A 366 25.95 6.29 10.70
CA THR A 366 24.49 6.30 10.57
C THR A 366 23.98 7.69 10.19
N TRP A 367 23.07 7.76 9.23
CA TRP A 367 22.45 9.02 8.83
C TRP A 367 21.18 9.27 9.63
N LEU A 368 21.14 10.38 10.37
CA LEU A 368 19.99 10.80 11.16
C LEU A 368 19.36 12.07 10.59
N ALA A 369 18.07 12.01 10.31
CA ALA A 369 17.25 13.14 9.90
C ALA A 369 16.18 13.44 10.95
N TYR A 370 16.39 14.51 11.72
CA TYR A 370 15.48 14.98 12.77
C TYR A 370 14.67 16.23 12.39
N ASN A 371 14.68 16.61 11.11
CA ASN A 371 13.88 17.70 10.56
C ASN A 371 13.35 17.33 9.17
N SER A 372 12.29 18.01 8.73
CA SER A 372 11.59 17.70 7.48
C SER A 372 12.47 17.74 6.23
N VAL A 373 13.38 18.72 6.13
CA VAL A 373 14.26 18.90 4.96
C VAL A 373 15.24 17.73 4.83
N ASN A 374 15.82 17.28 5.94
CA ASN A 374 16.72 16.13 5.92
C ASN A 374 15.94 14.81 5.77
N LEU A 375 14.72 14.73 6.28
CA LEU A 375 13.87 13.56 6.10
C LEU A 375 13.50 13.36 4.63
N GLU A 376 13.19 14.45 3.91
CA GLU A 376 12.93 14.44 2.47
C GLU A 376 14.14 13.91 1.68
N LYS A 377 15.37 14.26 2.06
CA LYS A 377 16.58 13.68 1.43
C LYS A 377 16.70 12.16 1.63
N LEU A 378 16.27 11.65 2.79
CA LEU A 378 16.24 10.20 3.03
C LEU A 378 15.10 9.53 2.26
N HIS A 379 13.97 10.21 2.08
CA HIS A 379 12.90 9.76 1.18
C HIS A 379 13.38 9.69 -0.27
N ASP A 380 14.11 10.70 -0.75
CA ASP A 380 14.73 10.71 -2.08
C ASP A 380 15.69 9.52 -2.25
N PHE A 381 16.54 9.26 -1.25
CA PHE A 381 17.42 8.07 -1.24
C PHE A 381 16.62 6.77 -1.38
N ARG A 382 15.54 6.62 -0.61
CA ARG A 382 14.66 5.44 -0.66
C ARG A 382 13.99 5.30 -2.03
N HIS A 383 13.51 6.39 -2.63
CA HIS A 383 12.84 6.38 -3.93
C HIS A 383 13.81 6.18 -5.11
N ALA A 384 15.09 6.53 -4.95
CA ALA A 384 16.09 6.37 -5.99
C ALA A 384 16.39 4.90 -6.34
N CYS A 385 16.26 3.97 -5.39
CA CYS A 385 16.56 2.55 -5.63
C CYS A 385 15.66 1.91 -6.71
N PRO A 386 14.32 1.93 -6.60
CA PRO A 386 13.44 1.40 -7.64
C PRO A 386 13.60 2.13 -8.98
N GLU A 387 13.85 3.44 -8.97
CA GLU A 387 14.11 4.23 -10.18
C GLU A 387 15.40 3.77 -10.88
N CYS A 388 16.47 3.54 -10.12
CA CYS A 388 17.73 3.05 -10.66
C CYS A 388 17.58 1.66 -11.31
N VAL A 389 16.78 0.77 -10.72
CA VAL A 389 16.47 -0.55 -11.30
C VAL A 389 15.74 -0.37 -12.63
N ASN A 390 14.71 0.48 -12.69
CA ASN A 390 13.96 0.73 -13.92
C ASN A 390 14.87 1.30 -15.03
N LEU A 391 15.73 2.27 -14.69
CA LEU A 391 16.71 2.84 -15.61
C LEU A 391 17.76 1.82 -16.09
N GLN A 392 18.15 0.86 -15.25
CA GLN A 392 19.06 -0.22 -15.65
C GLN A 392 18.37 -1.14 -16.66
N ILE A 393 17.12 -1.53 -16.41
CA ILE A 393 16.33 -2.35 -17.33
C ILE A 393 16.14 -1.65 -18.68
N ASP A 394 15.83 -0.36 -18.69
CA ASP A 394 15.69 0.41 -19.92
C ASP A 394 17.00 0.48 -20.72
N LYS A 395 18.14 0.57 -20.04
CA LYS A 395 19.46 0.50 -20.68
C LYS A 395 19.70 -0.87 -21.31
N ILE A 396 19.40 -1.97 -20.60
CA ILE A 396 19.60 -3.33 -21.12
C ILE A 396 18.67 -3.61 -22.30
N LYS A 397 17.43 -3.14 -22.24
CA LYS A 397 16.44 -3.27 -23.34
C LYS A 397 16.90 -2.64 -24.65
N LYS A 398 17.74 -1.60 -24.61
CA LYS A 398 18.32 -1.01 -25.83
C LYS A 398 19.19 -2.01 -26.61
N SER A 399 19.89 -2.92 -25.91
CA SER A 399 20.71 -3.97 -26.53
C SER A 399 19.99 -5.32 -26.63
N ALA A 400 19.03 -5.59 -25.75
CA ALA A 400 18.28 -6.85 -25.68
C ALA A 400 16.77 -6.58 -25.45
N PRO A 401 16.00 -6.25 -26.51
CA PRO A 401 14.60 -5.83 -26.37
C PRO A 401 13.67 -6.88 -25.74
N GLY A 402 14.04 -8.17 -25.83
CA GLY A 402 13.27 -9.27 -25.26
C GLY A 402 13.46 -9.46 -23.76
N ILE A 403 14.38 -8.73 -23.10
CA ILE A 403 14.60 -8.91 -21.66
C ILE A 403 13.41 -8.35 -20.87
N THR A 404 12.99 -9.11 -19.87
CA THR A 404 11.90 -8.76 -18.97
C THR A 404 12.38 -8.85 -17.54
N LYS A 405 12.25 -7.73 -16.83
CA LYS A 405 12.39 -7.67 -15.37
C LYS A 405 11.33 -8.54 -14.71
N LEU A 406 11.73 -9.46 -13.86
CA LEU A 406 10.86 -10.22 -12.98
C LEU A 406 10.90 -9.58 -11.59
N GLY A 407 9.76 -9.04 -11.13
CA GLY A 407 9.61 -8.53 -9.77
C GLY A 407 8.80 -9.53 -8.93
N THR A 408 9.25 -9.82 -7.72
CA THR A 408 8.47 -10.57 -6.74
C THR A 408 7.84 -9.62 -5.73
N ASP A 409 6.64 -9.97 -5.27
CA ASP A 409 5.95 -9.27 -4.19
C ASP A 409 5.40 -10.31 -3.21
N MET A 410 6.13 -10.57 -2.13
CA MET A 410 5.82 -11.68 -1.21
C MET A 410 5.99 -11.27 0.24
N SER A 411 5.40 -12.03 1.17
CA SER A 411 5.64 -11.91 2.60
C SER A 411 5.83 -13.30 3.21
N VAL A 412 6.70 -13.39 4.21
CA VAL A 412 6.98 -14.63 4.95
C VAL A 412 6.78 -14.44 6.46
N PRO A 413 6.58 -15.52 7.24
CA PRO A 413 6.59 -15.45 8.69
C PRO A 413 7.93 -14.90 9.21
N ASP A 414 7.92 -14.29 10.40
CA ASP A 414 9.11 -13.65 10.99
C ASP A 414 10.30 -14.60 11.14
N ASP A 415 10.03 -15.83 11.57
CA ASP A 415 11.05 -16.86 11.76
C ASP A 415 11.65 -17.37 10.44
N LYS A 416 11.12 -16.95 9.29
CA LYS A 416 11.56 -17.33 7.94
C LYS A 416 12.30 -16.24 7.19
N LEU A 417 12.55 -15.08 7.81
CA LEU A 417 13.24 -13.97 7.15
C LEU A 417 14.65 -14.36 6.66
N LYS A 418 15.46 -15.02 7.49
CA LYS A 418 16.81 -15.45 7.07
C LYS A 418 16.73 -16.53 5.98
N ASP A 419 15.84 -17.50 6.14
CA ASP A 419 15.65 -18.60 5.19
C ASP A 419 15.31 -18.07 3.78
N VAL A 420 14.40 -17.09 3.68
CA VAL A 420 13.99 -16.53 2.37
C VAL A 420 15.12 -15.72 1.73
N MET A 421 15.93 -15.01 2.52
CA MET A 421 17.07 -14.26 2.00
C MET A 421 18.15 -15.18 1.45
N ILE A 422 18.46 -16.26 2.16
CA ILE A 422 19.38 -17.32 1.69
C ILE A 422 18.87 -17.90 0.37
N MET A 423 17.60 -18.33 0.33
CA MET A 423 16.99 -18.90 -0.87
C MET A 423 17.12 -17.98 -2.09
N TYR A 424 16.89 -16.67 -1.93
CA TYR A 424 17.01 -15.73 -3.04
C TYR A 424 18.45 -15.47 -3.47
N ASN A 425 19.35 -15.24 -2.52
CA ASN A 425 20.74 -14.97 -2.85
C ASN A 425 21.40 -16.17 -3.53
N GLU A 426 21.24 -17.38 -2.97
CA GLU A 426 21.76 -18.62 -3.55
C GLU A 426 21.12 -18.88 -4.91
N GLY A 427 19.79 -18.77 -5.02
CA GLY A 427 19.09 -18.98 -6.29
C GLY A 427 19.52 -18.02 -7.41
N ILE A 428 19.72 -16.74 -7.08
CA ILE A 428 20.21 -15.73 -8.04
C ILE A 428 21.65 -16.06 -8.48
N GLU A 429 22.52 -16.42 -7.54
CA GLU A 429 23.93 -16.73 -7.83
C GLU A 429 24.09 -18.02 -8.64
N GLU A 430 23.47 -19.13 -8.20
CA GLU A 430 23.53 -20.43 -8.86
C GLU A 430 23.05 -20.37 -10.31
N ASN A 431 22.00 -19.58 -10.56
CA ASN A 431 21.42 -19.40 -11.90
C ASN A 431 22.09 -18.28 -12.70
N LYS A 432 23.11 -17.60 -12.14
CA LYS A 432 23.86 -16.50 -12.78
C LYS A 432 22.94 -15.36 -13.24
N LEU A 433 21.94 -15.04 -12.43
CA LEU A 433 21.01 -13.96 -12.68
C LEU A 433 21.56 -12.66 -12.10
N ASP A 434 21.22 -11.53 -12.73
CA ASP A 434 21.37 -10.22 -12.09
C ASP A 434 20.15 -10.01 -11.20
N GLY A 435 20.32 -9.36 -10.06
CA GLY A 435 19.21 -9.22 -9.13
C GLY A 435 19.48 -8.24 -8.01
N VAL A 436 18.45 -7.48 -7.63
CA VAL A 436 18.51 -6.48 -6.57
C VAL A 436 17.35 -6.70 -5.61
N ILE A 437 17.67 -6.78 -4.32
CA ILE A 437 16.70 -6.95 -3.23
C ILE A 437 16.60 -5.65 -2.44
N PHE A 438 15.38 -5.15 -2.27
CA PHE A 438 15.04 -4.02 -1.40
C PHE A 438 13.56 -4.07 -1.01
N GLY A 439 13.14 -3.23 -0.06
CA GLY A 439 11.72 -3.04 0.26
C GLY A 439 11.39 -3.17 1.74
N HIS A 440 10.11 -3.41 2.02
CA HIS A 440 9.48 -3.33 3.34
C HIS A 440 9.86 -4.51 4.25
N ILE A 441 11.14 -4.58 4.62
CA ILE A 441 11.67 -5.68 5.42
C ILE A 441 10.99 -5.74 6.78
N GLY A 442 10.47 -4.66 7.35
CA GLY A 442 9.70 -4.67 8.61
C GLY A 442 8.55 -5.68 8.63
N ASN A 443 7.91 -5.94 7.48
CA ASN A 443 6.82 -6.91 7.33
C ASN A 443 7.26 -8.22 6.64
N ASN A 444 8.58 -8.48 6.57
CA ASN A 444 9.21 -9.50 5.73
C ASN A 444 8.73 -9.43 4.28
N HIS A 445 8.50 -8.22 3.78
CA HIS A 445 7.88 -8.00 2.49
C HIS A 445 8.89 -7.34 1.53
N LEU A 446 9.73 -8.19 0.95
CA LEU A 446 10.85 -7.78 0.13
C LEU A 446 10.51 -7.89 -1.36
N HIS A 447 11.00 -6.92 -2.12
CA HIS A 447 10.92 -6.90 -3.57
C HIS A 447 12.23 -7.41 -4.16
N VAL A 448 12.20 -8.62 -4.70
CA VAL A 448 13.32 -9.19 -5.44
C VAL A 448 13.11 -8.85 -6.90
N ASN A 449 14.05 -8.11 -7.47
CA ASN A 449 14.00 -7.63 -8.84
C ASN A 449 15.11 -8.33 -9.62
N ILE A 450 14.75 -9.23 -10.52
CA ILE A 450 15.63 -10.07 -11.34
C ILE A 450 15.60 -9.60 -12.79
#